data_AF-A0A0P9SFU4-F1
#
_entry.id   AF-A0A0P9SFU4-F1
#
_cell.length_a   1.000
_cell.length_b   1.000
_cell.length_c   1.000
_cell.angle_alpha   90.00
_cell.angle_beta   90.00
_cell.angle_gamma   90.00
#
_symmetry.space_group_name_H-M   'P 1'
#
loop_
_entity.id
_entity.type
_entity.pdbx_description
1 polymer ?
#
loop_
_entity_poly.entity_id
_entity_poly.type
_entity_poly.pdbx_seq_one_letter_code
_entity_poly.pdbx_strand_id
1 'polypeptide(L)'
;MPFETPTLPALINRTQVDLADEALRQSDARVLSRAHSGAAYGLYGYQDWIADQILPDTADEETLERQAILRLRQPRKVAQAATGSVRFTAAAGAVLDVDTVLQFSDGRFYRVTKGVTTVAGNNTTTVEAVDAGVLGNADAGLAMTAVQPVEGIDSTFTVIGDGLSGGIAQESIESLRARVVRSYRVIPHGGNQDDYVTWALEVPGVTRAWCVRRFMGTVAVFFMRDDQADPIPDAEQLAVVSAYIEPLRPVTADVYVLAPVQKPVVYT
;
A
#
# COMPACT_ATOMS: atom_id res chain seq x y z
N MET A 1 -34.42 -17.36 -10.95
CA MET A 1 -33.62 -17.85 -12.10
C MET A 1 -32.59 -16.77 -12.38
N PRO A 2 -31.29 -17.10 -12.43
CA PRO A 2 -30.26 -16.14 -12.84
C PRO A 2 -30.56 -15.66 -14.27
N PHE A 3 -30.27 -14.39 -14.56
CA PHE A 3 -30.34 -13.87 -15.91
C PHE A 3 -29.12 -14.37 -16.68
N GLU A 4 -29.32 -15.03 -17.81
CA GLU A 4 -28.24 -15.48 -18.67
C GLU A 4 -28.01 -14.44 -19.78
N THR A 5 -26.83 -13.82 -19.79
CA THR A 5 -26.44 -12.87 -20.82
C THR A 5 -26.40 -13.59 -22.19
N PRO A 6 -27.23 -13.19 -23.17
CA PRO A 6 -27.28 -13.88 -24.45
C PRO A 6 -25.95 -13.80 -25.21
N THR A 7 -25.52 -14.92 -25.78
CA THR A 7 -24.33 -14.94 -26.63
C THR A 7 -24.56 -14.15 -27.92
N LEU A 8 -23.49 -13.60 -28.52
CA LEU A 8 -23.60 -12.85 -29.77
C LEU A 8 -24.31 -13.64 -30.90
N PRO A 9 -24.04 -14.94 -31.14
CA PRO A 9 -24.79 -15.72 -32.12
C PRO A 9 -26.28 -15.82 -31.79
N ALA A 10 -26.65 -15.95 -30.52
CA ALA A 10 -28.06 -15.98 -30.10
C ALA A 10 -28.77 -14.65 -30.37
N LEU A 11 -28.10 -13.52 -30.11
CA LEU A 11 -28.62 -12.18 -30.43
C LEU A 11 -28.79 -11.98 -31.95
N ILE A 12 -27.81 -12.44 -32.75
CA ILE A 12 -27.88 -12.37 -34.22
C ILE A 12 -29.08 -13.18 -34.72
N ASN A 13 -29.27 -14.41 -34.23
CA ASN A 13 -30.40 -15.23 -34.65
C ASN A 13 -31.74 -14.60 -34.27
N ARG A 14 -31.87 -14.09 -33.03
CA ARG A 14 -33.09 -13.43 -32.57
C ARG A 14 -33.43 -12.20 -33.43
N THR A 15 -32.47 -11.30 -33.64
CA THR A 15 -32.69 -10.10 -34.46
C THR A 15 -32.96 -10.42 -35.92
N GLN A 16 -32.38 -11.51 -36.46
CA GLN A 16 -32.68 -11.98 -37.82
C GLN A 16 -34.13 -12.43 -37.95
N VAL A 17 -34.62 -13.22 -37.00
CA VAL A 17 -36.02 -13.65 -36.97
C VAL A 17 -36.96 -12.45 -36.84
N ASP A 18 -36.62 -11.48 -35.98
CA ASP A 18 -37.44 -10.29 -35.76
C ASP A 18 -37.49 -9.36 -37.00
N LEU A 19 -36.40 -9.29 -37.79
CA LEU A 19 -36.28 -8.37 -38.94
C LEU A 19 -36.73 -8.99 -40.27
N ALA A 20 -36.33 -10.22 -40.59
CA ALA A 20 -36.70 -10.92 -41.83
C ALA A 20 -36.19 -12.38 -41.84
N ASP A 21 -37.12 -13.34 -41.65
CA ASP A 21 -36.86 -14.78 -41.56
C ASP A 21 -36.21 -15.40 -42.83
N GLU A 22 -36.49 -14.85 -44.03
CA GLU A 22 -36.02 -15.39 -45.32
C GLU A 22 -35.14 -14.41 -46.14
N ALA A 23 -34.39 -13.54 -45.47
CA ALA A 23 -33.55 -12.57 -46.18
C ALA A 23 -32.31 -13.21 -46.84
N LEU A 24 -31.92 -12.74 -48.03
CA LEU A 24 -30.68 -13.13 -48.73
C LEU A 24 -29.44 -12.93 -47.84
N ARG A 25 -28.40 -13.73 -48.07
CA ARG A 25 -27.15 -13.73 -47.26
C ARG A 25 -26.47 -12.36 -47.13
N GLN A 26 -26.57 -11.53 -48.17
CA GLN A 26 -25.98 -10.18 -48.26
C GLN A 26 -27.04 -9.07 -48.28
N SER A 27 -28.23 -9.32 -47.74
CA SER A 27 -29.25 -8.29 -47.61
C SER A 27 -28.90 -7.26 -46.53
N ASP A 28 -29.36 -6.03 -46.72
CA ASP A 28 -29.24 -4.95 -45.72
C ASP A 28 -29.85 -5.38 -44.37
N ALA A 29 -30.93 -6.16 -44.38
CA ALA A 29 -31.54 -6.72 -43.18
C ALA A 29 -30.57 -7.59 -42.36
N ARG A 30 -29.77 -8.45 -43.02
CA ARG A 30 -28.75 -9.26 -42.33
C ARG A 30 -27.55 -8.44 -41.85
N VAL A 31 -27.23 -7.34 -42.53
CA VAL A 31 -26.17 -6.42 -42.08
C VAL A 31 -26.64 -5.68 -40.83
N LEU A 32 -27.86 -5.14 -40.86
CA LEU A 32 -28.49 -4.46 -39.73
C LEU A 32 -28.66 -5.39 -38.52
N SER A 33 -29.09 -6.64 -38.72
CA SER A 33 -29.25 -7.59 -37.62
C SER A 33 -27.94 -7.85 -36.88
N ARG A 34 -26.82 -7.98 -37.62
CA ARG A 34 -25.48 -8.15 -37.04
C ARG A 34 -25.01 -6.88 -36.33
N ALA A 35 -25.20 -5.72 -36.94
CA ALA A 35 -24.82 -4.44 -36.34
C ALA A 35 -25.56 -4.19 -35.03
N HIS A 36 -26.89 -4.37 -35.01
CA HIS A 36 -27.71 -4.23 -33.80
C HIS A 36 -27.35 -5.26 -32.73
N SER A 37 -27.12 -6.51 -33.12
CA SER A 37 -26.70 -7.55 -32.17
C SER A 37 -25.33 -7.28 -31.56
N GLY A 38 -24.38 -6.78 -32.36
CA GLY A 38 -23.07 -6.36 -31.88
C GLY A 38 -23.17 -5.21 -30.88
N ALA A 39 -24.00 -4.21 -31.17
CA ALA A 39 -24.27 -3.10 -30.24
C ALA A 39 -24.91 -3.61 -28.93
N ALA A 40 -25.94 -4.45 -29.01
CA ALA A 40 -26.59 -5.04 -27.84
C ALA A 40 -25.63 -5.89 -27.00
N TYR A 41 -24.78 -6.71 -27.64
CA TYR A 41 -23.76 -7.50 -26.96
C TYR A 41 -22.75 -6.62 -26.21
N GLY A 42 -22.29 -5.53 -26.83
CA GLY A 42 -21.43 -4.55 -26.17
C GLY A 42 -22.11 -3.87 -24.98
N LEU A 43 -23.40 -3.53 -25.10
CA LEU A 43 -24.18 -2.97 -24.00
C LEU A 43 -24.36 -3.94 -22.85
N TYR A 44 -24.57 -5.24 -23.10
CA TYR A 44 -24.61 -6.24 -22.02
C TYR A 44 -23.27 -6.35 -21.31
N GLY A 45 -22.16 -6.43 -22.05
CA GLY A 45 -20.83 -6.48 -21.43
C GLY A 45 -20.52 -5.24 -20.58
N TYR A 46 -20.95 -4.05 -21.01
CA TYR A 46 -20.80 -2.84 -20.21
C TYR A 46 -21.68 -2.85 -18.94
N GLN A 47 -22.91 -3.39 -19.02
CA GLN A 47 -23.78 -3.56 -17.86
C GLN A 47 -23.21 -4.56 -16.85
N ASP A 48 -22.64 -5.67 -17.32
CA ASP A 48 -21.96 -6.65 -16.47
C ASP A 48 -20.78 -5.99 -15.75
N TRP A 49 -19.94 -5.23 -16.46
CA TRP A 49 -18.87 -4.45 -15.85
C TRP A 49 -19.40 -3.44 -14.81
N ILE A 50 -20.47 -2.69 -15.12
CA ILE A 50 -21.11 -1.78 -14.15
C ILE A 50 -21.51 -2.53 -12.89
N ALA A 51 -22.13 -3.71 -13.03
CA ALA A 51 -22.56 -4.53 -11.91
C ALA A 51 -21.37 -4.96 -11.02
N ASP A 52 -20.26 -5.36 -11.64
CA ASP A 52 -19.02 -5.70 -10.93
C ASP A 52 -18.45 -4.49 -10.16
N GLN A 53 -18.64 -3.27 -10.65
CA GLN A 53 -18.20 -2.04 -9.97
C GLN A 53 -19.06 -1.64 -8.77
N ILE A 54 -20.26 -2.22 -8.58
CA ILE A 54 -21.20 -1.80 -7.51
C ILE A 54 -20.65 -2.13 -6.12
N LEU A 55 -20.08 -3.33 -5.96
CA LEU A 55 -19.66 -3.85 -4.66
C LEU A 55 -18.13 -3.95 -4.58
N PRO A 56 -17.54 -3.74 -3.38
CA PRO A 56 -16.10 -3.67 -3.21
C PRO A 56 -15.37 -4.98 -3.46
N ASP A 57 -16.04 -6.14 -3.43
CA ASP A 57 -15.42 -7.44 -3.63
C ASP A 57 -15.07 -7.72 -5.10
N THR A 58 -15.79 -7.11 -6.05
CA THR A 58 -15.57 -7.28 -7.50
C THR A 58 -15.08 -6.00 -8.19
N ALA A 59 -15.21 -4.84 -7.56
CA ALA A 59 -14.84 -3.56 -8.17
C ALA A 59 -13.36 -3.50 -8.60
N ASP A 60 -13.10 -2.78 -9.69
CA ASP A 60 -11.74 -2.50 -10.16
C ASP A 60 -11.03 -1.50 -9.23
N GLU A 61 -9.72 -1.36 -9.40
CA GLU A 61 -8.85 -0.55 -8.53
C GLU A 61 -9.35 0.89 -8.34
N GLU A 62 -9.66 1.61 -9.42
CA GLU A 62 -10.11 3.01 -9.34
C GLU A 62 -11.41 3.15 -8.54
N THR A 63 -12.40 2.30 -8.82
CA THR A 63 -13.68 2.30 -8.11
C THR A 63 -13.49 1.91 -6.65
N LEU A 64 -12.67 0.89 -6.38
CA LEU A 64 -12.36 0.43 -5.03
C LEU A 64 -11.65 1.51 -4.20
N GLU A 65 -10.70 2.24 -4.79
CA GLU A 65 -10.03 3.37 -4.13
C GLU A 65 -11.01 4.48 -3.79
N ARG A 66 -11.92 4.82 -4.69
CA ARG A 66 -12.99 5.79 -4.40
C ARG A 66 -13.89 5.31 -3.26
N GLN A 67 -14.28 4.04 -3.25
CA GLN A 67 -15.05 3.45 -2.15
C GLN A 67 -14.25 3.49 -0.84
N ALA A 68 -12.94 3.20 -0.88
CA ALA A 68 -12.07 3.24 0.28
C ALA A 68 -11.97 4.65 0.88
N ILE A 69 -11.83 5.69 0.06
CA ILE A 69 -11.83 7.09 0.50
C ILE A 69 -13.12 7.46 1.23
N LEU A 70 -14.27 6.97 0.74
CA LEU A 70 -15.57 7.27 1.34
C LEU A 70 -15.85 6.46 2.61
N ARG A 71 -15.29 5.25 2.71
CA ARG A 71 -15.68 4.25 3.72
C ARG A 71 -14.69 4.09 4.86
N LEU A 72 -13.39 4.16 4.57
CA LEU A 72 -12.33 3.91 5.54
C LEU A 72 -11.84 5.21 6.17
N ARG A 73 -11.38 5.13 7.42
CA ARG A 73 -10.72 6.27 8.08
C ARG A 73 -9.38 6.60 7.43
N GLN A 74 -8.62 5.56 7.08
CA GLN A 74 -7.41 5.65 6.29
C GLN A 74 -7.68 5.00 4.93
N PRO A 75 -7.56 5.74 3.81
CA PRO A 75 -7.75 5.17 2.48
C PRO A 75 -6.59 4.20 2.14
N ARG A 76 -6.32 3.98 0.85
CA ARG A 76 -5.21 3.13 0.44
C ARG A 76 -3.89 3.67 1.00
N LYS A 77 -3.14 2.79 1.67
CA LYS A 77 -1.87 3.22 2.31
C LYS A 77 -0.83 3.46 1.23
N VAL A 78 -0.24 4.65 1.25
CA VAL A 78 0.84 5.04 0.34
C VAL A 78 2.14 4.32 0.69
N ALA A 79 3.03 4.18 -0.28
CA ALA A 79 4.39 3.71 -0.03
C ALA A 79 5.13 4.70 0.89
N GLN A 80 6.01 4.19 1.74
CA GLN A 80 6.89 4.98 2.60
C GLN A 80 8.34 4.81 2.15
N ALA A 81 9.08 5.90 2.10
CA ALA A 81 10.49 5.89 1.76
C ALA A 81 11.33 5.43 2.94
N ALA A 82 12.40 4.71 2.62
CA ALA A 82 13.40 4.37 3.62
C ALA A 82 14.19 5.61 4.00
N THR A 83 14.48 5.75 5.30
CA THR A 83 15.25 6.85 5.84
C THR A 83 16.40 6.31 6.67
N GLY A 84 17.44 7.13 6.83
CA GLY A 84 18.55 6.79 7.70
C GLY A 84 19.65 7.82 7.62
N SER A 85 20.79 7.49 8.22
CA SER A 85 21.93 8.41 8.30
C SER A 85 23.08 7.97 7.40
N VAL A 86 23.78 8.95 6.85
CA VAL A 86 24.99 8.75 6.04
C VAL A 86 26.15 9.59 6.59
N ARG A 87 27.36 9.09 6.40
CA ARG A 87 28.62 9.79 6.70
C ARG A 87 29.35 10.15 5.42
N PHE A 88 29.98 11.32 5.40
CA PHE A 88 30.79 11.79 4.28
C PHE A 88 31.94 12.67 4.77
N THR A 89 32.92 12.87 3.91
CA THR A 89 34.10 13.71 4.15
C THR A 89 33.97 15.04 3.42
N ALA A 90 34.38 16.14 4.05
CA ALA A 90 34.32 17.46 3.44
C ALA A 90 35.40 18.41 3.97
N ALA A 91 35.67 19.49 3.24
CA ALA A 91 36.40 20.64 3.73
C ALA A 91 35.55 21.43 4.73
N ALA A 92 36.19 22.23 5.58
CA ALA A 92 35.46 23.10 6.50
C ALA A 92 34.74 24.21 5.73
N GLY A 93 33.47 24.46 6.06
CA GLY A 93 32.66 25.54 5.49
C GLY A 93 31.95 25.22 4.18
N ALA A 94 32.08 23.99 3.65
CA ALA A 94 31.25 23.56 2.52
C ALA A 94 29.80 23.39 2.96
N VAL A 95 28.86 23.56 2.04
CA VAL A 95 27.43 23.48 2.32
C VAL A 95 26.84 22.31 1.54
N LEU A 96 26.28 21.35 2.28
CA LEU A 96 25.43 20.30 1.71
C LEU A 96 23.98 20.76 1.84
N ASP A 97 23.34 21.04 0.71
CA ASP A 97 21.95 21.48 0.68
C ASP A 97 20.97 20.30 0.84
N VAL A 98 19.80 20.62 1.40
CA VAL A 98 18.62 19.74 1.30
C VAL A 98 18.34 19.52 -0.19
N ASP A 99 17.80 18.35 -0.51
CA ASP A 99 17.49 17.94 -1.87
C ASP A 99 18.69 17.54 -2.76
N THR A 100 19.90 17.54 -2.22
CA THR A 100 21.06 16.93 -2.92
C THR A 100 20.80 15.44 -3.18
N VAL A 101 20.95 15.01 -4.43
CA VAL A 101 20.66 13.64 -4.87
C VAL A 101 21.92 12.76 -4.82
N LEU A 102 21.79 11.63 -4.14
CA LEU A 102 22.79 10.58 -4.00
C LEU A 102 22.29 9.32 -4.71
N GLN A 103 23.21 8.50 -5.23
CA GLN A 103 22.88 7.32 -6.01
C GLN A 103 23.74 6.13 -5.61
N PHE A 104 23.13 4.96 -5.46
CA PHE A 104 23.85 3.69 -5.34
C PHE A 104 24.29 3.17 -6.72
N SER A 105 25.30 2.31 -6.75
CA SER A 105 25.75 1.65 -7.99
C SER A 105 24.69 0.77 -8.65
N ASP A 106 23.67 0.34 -7.90
CA ASP A 106 22.52 -0.43 -8.39
C ASP A 106 21.41 0.43 -9.01
N GLY A 107 21.57 1.75 -9.02
CA GLY A 107 20.63 2.69 -9.65
C GLY A 107 19.59 3.30 -8.70
N ARG A 108 19.56 2.94 -7.41
CA ARG A 108 18.64 3.57 -6.44
C ARG A 108 19.06 4.99 -6.09
N PHE A 109 18.09 5.90 -6.01
CA PHE A 109 18.31 7.31 -5.68
C PHE A 109 17.84 7.66 -4.27
N TYR A 110 18.60 8.52 -3.62
CA TYR A 110 18.33 9.06 -2.28
C TYR A 110 18.52 10.57 -2.30
N ARG A 111 17.89 11.23 -1.36
CA ARG A 111 17.91 12.68 -1.24
C ARG A 111 18.24 13.09 0.17
N VAL A 112 19.08 14.10 0.32
CA VAL A 112 19.44 14.67 1.62
C VAL A 112 18.24 15.39 2.21
N THR A 113 17.83 14.99 3.42
CA THR A 113 16.67 15.58 4.13
C THR A 113 17.08 16.69 5.10
N LYS A 114 18.35 16.71 5.51
CA LYS A 114 18.88 17.72 6.43
C LYS A 114 20.14 18.37 5.85
N GLY A 115 20.07 19.65 5.54
CA GLY A 115 21.22 20.41 5.10
C GLY A 115 22.27 20.54 6.21
N VAL A 116 23.55 20.56 5.84
CA VAL A 116 24.67 20.61 6.79
C VAL A 116 25.77 21.54 6.27
N THR A 117 26.21 22.49 7.09
CA THR A 117 27.49 23.18 6.90
C THR A 117 28.60 22.34 7.53
N THR A 118 29.60 21.97 6.73
CA THR A 118 30.56 20.93 7.08
C THR A 118 31.71 21.44 7.93
N VAL A 119 32.24 20.56 8.79
CA VAL A 119 33.57 20.71 9.38
C VAL A 119 34.59 19.94 8.54
N ALA A 120 35.88 20.27 8.69
CA ALA A 120 36.94 19.51 8.04
C ALA A 120 36.93 18.05 8.53
N GLY A 121 36.88 17.09 7.59
CA GLY A 121 36.84 15.66 7.89
C GLY A 121 35.42 15.09 7.86
N ASN A 122 35.07 14.27 8.86
CA ASN A 122 33.83 13.50 8.86
C ASN A 122 32.61 14.32 9.28
N ASN A 123 31.56 14.25 8.47
CA ASN A 123 30.26 14.85 8.72
C ASN A 123 29.17 13.78 8.56
N THR A 124 28.00 14.04 9.14
CA THR A 124 26.85 13.14 9.04
C THR A 124 25.60 13.91 8.66
N THR A 125 24.76 13.32 7.82
CA THR A 125 23.43 13.84 7.50
C THR A 125 22.41 12.71 7.41
N THR A 126 21.12 13.07 7.31
CA THR A 126 20.02 12.14 7.06
C THR A 126 19.62 12.18 5.60
N VAL A 127 19.21 11.01 5.09
CA VAL A 127 18.76 10.81 3.72
C VAL A 127 17.44 10.05 3.70
N GLU A 128 16.71 10.21 2.60
CA GLU A 128 15.46 9.52 2.31
C GLU A 128 15.52 8.98 0.88
N ALA A 129 14.99 7.77 0.65
CA ALA A 129 14.86 7.19 -0.69
C ALA A 129 13.93 8.05 -1.56
N VAL A 130 14.33 8.31 -2.81
CA VAL A 130 13.47 9.05 -3.76
C VAL A 130 12.26 8.21 -4.15
N ASP A 131 12.48 6.93 -4.44
CA ASP A 131 11.42 5.97 -4.68
C ASP A 131 11.02 5.31 -3.36
N ALA A 132 9.76 5.48 -2.96
CA ALA A 132 9.21 4.86 -1.78
C ALA A 132 9.03 3.35 -1.96
N GLY A 133 9.19 2.57 -0.89
CA GLY A 133 9.05 1.12 -0.92
C GLY A 133 10.18 0.37 -0.24
N VAL A 134 10.01 -0.95 -0.12
CA VAL A 134 10.95 -1.85 0.56
C VAL A 134 12.33 -1.91 -0.11
N LEU A 135 12.39 -1.63 -1.43
CA LEU A 135 13.65 -1.60 -2.19
C LEU A 135 14.57 -0.44 -1.78
N GLY A 136 14.04 0.59 -1.11
CA GLY A 136 14.83 1.67 -0.52
C GLY A 136 15.58 1.26 0.76
N ASN A 137 15.34 0.07 1.31
CA ASN A 137 16.08 -0.37 2.48
C ASN A 137 17.51 -0.78 2.08
N ALA A 138 18.49 -0.44 2.90
CA ALA A 138 19.90 -0.68 2.62
C ALA A 138 20.70 -0.92 3.89
N ASP A 139 21.57 -1.93 3.88
CA ASP A 139 22.43 -2.24 5.03
C ASP A 139 23.48 -1.15 5.28
N ALA A 140 23.91 -1.04 6.54
CA ALA A 140 25.01 -0.16 6.91
C ALA A 140 26.32 -0.53 6.20
N GLY A 141 27.15 0.47 5.89
CA GLY A 141 28.43 0.30 5.22
C GLY A 141 28.36 0.35 3.69
N LEU A 142 27.17 0.35 3.08
CA LEU A 142 27.02 0.59 1.65
C LEU A 142 27.36 2.05 1.31
N ALA A 143 27.98 2.25 0.15
CA ALA A 143 28.40 3.55 -0.32
C ALA A 143 27.53 4.05 -1.48
N MET A 144 27.14 5.32 -1.42
CA MET A 144 26.43 6.04 -2.47
C MET A 144 27.28 7.21 -2.95
N THR A 145 27.08 7.63 -4.20
CA THR A 145 27.80 8.75 -4.81
C THR A 145 26.86 9.92 -5.10
N ALA A 146 27.32 11.14 -4.88
CA ALA A 146 26.58 12.34 -5.27
C ALA A 146 26.43 12.41 -6.80
N VAL A 147 25.20 12.55 -7.30
CA VAL A 147 24.91 12.65 -8.74
C VAL A 147 25.48 13.95 -9.32
N GLN A 148 25.36 15.03 -8.54
CA GLN A 148 26.00 16.30 -8.83
C GLN A 148 27.08 16.55 -7.78
N PRO A 149 28.36 16.68 -8.17
CA PRO A 149 29.43 17.00 -7.25
C PRO A 149 29.16 18.32 -6.53
N VAL A 150 29.31 18.33 -5.21
CA VAL A 150 29.20 19.54 -4.38
C VAL A 150 30.60 20.02 -4.04
N GLU A 151 30.87 21.31 -4.27
CA GLU A 151 32.19 21.88 -4.05
C GLU A 151 32.62 21.73 -2.57
N GLY A 152 33.83 21.22 -2.36
CA GLY A 152 34.38 21.01 -1.01
C GLY A 152 33.84 19.78 -0.29
N ILE A 153 33.01 18.94 -0.92
CA ILE A 153 32.49 17.69 -0.36
C ILE A 153 32.99 16.51 -1.21
N ASP A 154 33.46 15.45 -0.54
CA ASP A 154 33.80 14.20 -1.21
C ASP A 154 32.53 13.56 -1.79
N SER A 155 32.63 13.01 -3.00
CA SER A 155 31.46 12.49 -3.71
C SER A 155 30.91 11.21 -3.08
N THR A 156 31.64 10.58 -2.15
CA THR A 156 31.27 9.31 -1.53
C THR A 156 30.61 9.50 -0.16
N PHE A 157 29.43 8.91 0.01
CA PHE A 157 28.65 8.90 1.24
C PHE A 157 28.45 7.45 1.67
N THR A 158 28.70 7.13 2.94
CA THR A 158 28.56 5.76 3.47
C THR A 158 27.35 5.70 4.41
N VAL A 159 26.48 4.71 4.25
CA VAL A 159 25.36 4.44 5.17
C VAL A 159 25.89 4.04 6.54
N ILE A 160 25.33 4.61 7.60
CA ILE A 160 25.74 4.36 9.00
C ILE A 160 24.54 4.03 9.89
N GLY A 161 24.81 3.70 11.15
CA GLY A 161 23.77 3.26 12.10
C GLY A 161 23.32 1.84 11.78
N ASP A 162 22.02 1.60 11.85
CA ASP A 162 21.41 0.30 11.54
C ASP A 162 21.04 0.14 10.05
N GLY A 163 21.47 1.09 9.19
CA GLY A 163 21.15 1.12 7.77
C GLY A 163 20.10 2.18 7.40
N LEU A 164 19.61 2.09 6.17
CA LEU A 164 18.42 2.81 5.71
C LEU A 164 17.23 1.86 5.84
N SER A 165 16.23 2.25 6.62
CA SER A 165 15.08 1.41 6.96
C SER A 165 13.77 2.21 6.95
N GLY A 166 12.65 1.54 7.21
CA GLY A 166 11.32 2.18 7.19
C GLY A 166 10.67 2.22 5.80
N GLY A 167 11.32 1.68 4.76
CA GLY A 167 10.71 1.53 3.45
C GLY A 167 9.54 0.54 3.49
N ILE A 168 8.34 0.98 3.13
CA ILE A 168 7.11 0.17 3.09
C ILE A 168 6.48 0.31 1.71
N ALA A 169 6.11 -0.82 1.09
CA ALA A 169 5.43 -0.82 -0.20
C ALA A 169 4.03 -0.21 -0.08
N GLN A 170 3.53 0.33 -1.20
CA GLN A 170 2.13 0.72 -1.30
C GLN A 170 1.23 -0.49 -1.01
N GLU A 171 0.11 -0.26 -0.34
CA GLU A 171 -0.86 -1.33 -0.06
C GLU A 171 -1.36 -1.98 -1.35
N SER A 172 -1.35 -3.31 -1.38
CA SER A 172 -1.87 -4.08 -2.52
C SER A 172 -3.38 -3.89 -2.65
N ILE A 173 -3.88 -4.05 -3.88
CA ILE A 173 -5.32 -3.92 -4.19
C ILE A 173 -6.14 -4.90 -3.35
N GLU A 174 -5.68 -6.15 -3.21
CA GLU A 174 -6.38 -7.18 -2.44
C GLU A 174 -6.37 -6.92 -0.93
N SER A 175 -5.30 -6.32 -0.39
CA SER A 175 -5.27 -5.87 1.01
C SER A 175 -6.27 -4.72 1.24
N LEU A 176 -6.30 -3.73 0.33
CA LEU A 176 -7.28 -2.66 0.35
C LEU A 176 -8.72 -3.23 0.27
N ARG A 177 -8.96 -4.15 -0.67
CA ARG A 177 -10.24 -4.84 -0.86
C ARG A 177 -10.70 -5.51 0.43
N ALA A 178 -9.81 -6.27 1.07
CA ALA A 178 -10.09 -6.93 2.33
C ALA A 178 -10.48 -5.92 3.43
N ARG A 179 -9.80 -4.78 3.53
CA ARG A 179 -10.14 -3.72 4.50
C ARG A 179 -11.49 -3.07 4.21
N VAL A 180 -11.77 -2.76 2.94
CA VAL A 180 -13.07 -2.19 2.52
C VAL A 180 -14.19 -3.18 2.84
N VAL A 181 -14.09 -4.43 2.40
CA VAL A 181 -15.08 -5.49 2.69
C VAL A 181 -15.24 -5.70 4.20
N ARG A 182 -14.13 -5.69 4.95
CA ARG A 182 -14.17 -5.81 6.41
C ARG A 182 -14.99 -4.69 7.06
N SER A 183 -14.93 -3.46 6.55
CA SER A 183 -15.74 -2.36 7.06
C SER A 183 -17.25 -2.57 6.90
N TYR A 184 -17.69 -3.38 5.94
CA TYR A 184 -19.11 -3.75 5.78
C TYR A 184 -19.52 -4.85 6.76
N ARG A 185 -18.60 -5.77 7.08
CA ARG A 185 -18.86 -6.91 7.98
C ARG A 185 -18.71 -6.54 9.45
N VAL A 186 -17.75 -5.68 9.77
CA VAL A 186 -17.40 -5.26 11.13
C VAL A 186 -17.84 -3.82 11.33
N ILE A 187 -18.92 -3.63 12.06
CA ILE A 187 -19.42 -2.30 12.42
C ILE A 187 -18.64 -1.81 13.64
N PRO A 188 -18.10 -0.57 13.63
CA PRO A 188 -17.38 -0.03 14.77
C PRO A 188 -18.26 0.15 16.01
N HIS A 189 -17.78 -0.28 17.19
CA HIS A 189 -18.51 -0.15 18.46
C HIS A 189 -17.81 0.76 19.48
N GLY A 190 -16.73 1.43 19.07
CA GLY A 190 -16.02 2.41 19.88
C GLY A 190 -15.20 1.82 21.03
N GLY A 191 -14.73 0.57 20.90
CA GLY A 191 -13.91 -0.11 21.92
C GLY A 191 -14.10 -1.62 22.02
N ASN A 192 -14.74 -2.26 21.03
CA ASN A 192 -14.79 -3.72 20.97
C ASN A 192 -13.44 -4.28 20.48
N GLN A 193 -13.20 -5.59 20.70
CA GLN A 193 -12.02 -6.33 20.25
C GLN A 193 -11.69 -6.08 18.78
N ASP A 194 -12.71 -6.08 17.92
CA ASP A 194 -12.55 -5.85 16.48
C ASP A 194 -12.16 -4.41 16.14
N ASP A 195 -12.51 -3.43 16.96
CA ASP A 195 -12.14 -2.03 16.74
C ASP A 195 -10.62 -1.88 16.87
N TYR A 196 -10.04 -2.43 17.93
CA TYR A 196 -8.59 -2.43 18.14
C TYR A 196 -7.82 -3.13 17.02
N VAL A 197 -8.33 -4.26 16.54
CA VAL A 197 -7.75 -4.96 15.37
C VAL A 197 -7.86 -4.09 14.12
N THR A 198 -8.99 -3.39 13.91
CA THR A 198 -9.16 -2.45 12.79
C THR A 198 -8.12 -1.35 12.83
N TRP A 199 -7.97 -0.69 13.98
CA TRP A 199 -7.07 0.45 14.14
C TRP A 199 -5.62 0.05 13.96
N ALA A 200 -5.21 -1.11 14.47
CA ALA A 200 -3.87 -1.64 14.22
C ALA A 200 -3.64 -1.91 12.71
N LEU A 201 -4.62 -2.50 12.03
CA LEU A 201 -4.55 -2.75 10.58
C LEU A 201 -4.65 -1.48 9.73
N GLU A 202 -4.99 -0.32 10.27
CA GLU A 202 -4.97 0.95 9.55
C GLU A 202 -3.55 1.52 9.45
N VAL A 203 -2.62 1.10 10.32
CA VAL A 203 -1.24 1.58 10.33
C VAL A 203 -0.43 0.96 9.17
N PRO A 204 0.36 1.76 8.44
CA PRO A 204 1.25 1.26 7.39
C PRO A 204 2.24 0.19 7.86
N GLY A 205 2.36 -0.87 7.05
CA GLY A 205 3.21 -2.03 7.28
C GLY A 205 2.67 -3.06 8.27
N VAL A 206 1.56 -2.81 8.96
CA VAL A 206 0.87 -3.85 9.75
C VAL A 206 0.08 -4.77 8.82
N THR A 207 0.40 -6.07 8.85
CA THR A 207 -0.21 -7.11 8.01
C THR A 207 -1.29 -7.91 8.75
N ARG A 208 -1.08 -8.17 10.05
CA ARG A 208 -1.99 -8.92 10.91
C ARG A 208 -2.04 -8.30 12.30
N ALA A 209 -3.20 -8.36 12.95
CA ALA A 209 -3.37 -7.90 14.32
C ALA A 209 -4.37 -8.76 15.10
N TRP A 210 -4.17 -8.83 16.41
CA TRP A 210 -5.02 -9.53 17.36
C TRP A 210 -5.21 -8.67 18.61
N CYS A 211 -6.43 -8.62 19.11
CA CYS A 211 -6.73 -7.98 20.39
C CYS A 211 -6.99 -9.06 21.44
N VAL A 212 -6.36 -8.94 22.61
CA VAL A 212 -6.58 -9.80 23.78
C VAL A 212 -7.28 -8.98 24.85
N ARG A 213 -8.49 -9.42 25.21
CA ARG A 213 -9.30 -8.80 26.26
C ARG A 213 -8.78 -9.20 27.64
N ARG A 214 -8.81 -8.26 28.59
CA ARG A 214 -8.41 -8.45 30.01
C ARG A 214 -6.96 -8.91 30.20
N PHE A 215 -6.07 -8.57 29.27
CA PHE A 215 -4.64 -8.78 29.45
C PHE A 215 -4.15 -7.91 30.62
N MET A 216 -3.75 -8.53 31.72
CA MET A 216 -3.38 -7.85 32.97
C MET A 216 -4.45 -6.85 33.47
N GLY A 217 -5.72 -7.17 33.25
CA GLY A 217 -6.84 -6.29 33.62
C GLY A 217 -7.20 -5.22 32.58
N THR A 218 -6.49 -5.16 31.45
CA THR A 218 -6.70 -4.16 30.40
C THR A 218 -6.79 -4.77 28.99
N VAL A 219 -6.69 -3.96 27.92
CA VAL A 219 -6.66 -4.43 26.54
C VAL A 219 -5.22 -4.52 26.04
N ALA A 220 -4.85 -5.65 25.42
CA ALA A 220 -3.60 -5.77 24.69
C ALA A 220 -3.84 -5.97 23.20
N VAL A 221 -3.02 -5.33 22.38
CA VAL A 221 -3.02 -5.45 20.93
C VAL A 221 -1.67 -5.97 20.48
N PHE A 222 -1.68 -7.06 19.74
CA PHE A 222 -0.52 -7.68 19.14
C PHE A 222 -0.61 -7.55 17.64
N PHE A 223 0.50 -7.31 16.95
CA PHE A 223 0.51 -7.23 15.50
C PHE A 223 1.81 -7.77 14.89
N MET A 224 1.76 -8.05 13.58
CA MET A 224 2.90 -8.52 12.78
C MET A 224 3.05 -7.66 11.52
N ARG A 225 4.24 -7.69 10.94
CA ARG A 225 4.63 -6.97 9.72
C ARG A 225 5.28 -7.93 8.73
N ASP A 226 4.49 -8.88 8.22
CA ASP A 226 4.97 -10.06 7.49
C ASP A 226 5.71 -9.72 6.17
N ASP A 227 5.55 -8.50 5.65
CA ASP A 227 6.25 -8.03 4.44
C ASP A 227 7.68 -7.53 4.71
N GLN A 228 8.13 -7.53 5.97
CA GLN A 228 9.49 -7.17 6.38
C GLN A 228 10.35 -8.41 6.60
N ALA A 229 11.68 -8.23 6.54
CA ALA A 229 12.63 -9.32 6.76
C ALA A 229 12.51 -9.93 8.17
N ASP A 230 12.34 -9.09 9.19
CA ASP A 230 11.86 -9.52 10.51
C ASP A 230 10.39 -9.09 10.65
N PRO A 231 9.45 -10.04 10.76
CA PRO A 231 8.04 -9.73 10.87
C PRO A 231 7.62 -9.30 12.29
N ILE A 232 8.49 -9.48 13.30
CA ILE A 232 8.23 -9.03 14.67
C ILE A 232 8.44 -7.52 14.75
N PRO A 233 7.47 -6.75 15.28
CA PRO A 233 7.64 -5.31 15.35
C PRO A 233 8.68 -4.86 16.38
N ASP A 234 9.48 -3.87 16.00
CA ASP A 234 10.45 -3.21 16.86
C ASP A 234 9.78 -2.15 17.77
N ALA A 235 10.57 -1.52 18.66
CA ALA A 235 10.07 -0.54 19.61
C ALA A 235 9.49 0.72 18.95
N GLU A 236 10.05 1.17 17.82
CA GLU A 236 9.57 2.34 17.09
C GLU A 236 8.22 2.05 16.43
N GLN A 237 8.08 0.87 15.84
CA GLN A 237 6.84 0.41 15.22
C GLN A 237 5.73 0.20 16.26
N LEU A 238 6.05 -0.32 17.46
CA LEU A 238 5.12 -0.39 18.58
C LEU A 238 4.67 1.01 19.01
N ALA A 239 5.60 1.98 19.08
CA ALA A 239 5.29 3.36 19.41
C ALA A 239 4.36 4.01 18.36
N VAL A 240 4.60 3.79 17.06
CA VAL A 240 3.73 4.29 15.98
C VAL A 240 2.30 3.74 16.10
N VAL A 241 2.15 2.43 16.30
CA VAL A 241 0.82 1.82 16.44
C VAL A 241 0.11 2.26 17.72
N SER A 242 0.84 2.37 18.83
CA SER A 242 0.26 2.87 20.10
C SER A 242 -0.21 4.32 19.97
N ALA A 243 0.60 5.21 19.38
CA ALA A 243 0.24 6.60 19.15
C ALA A 243 -1.00 6.74 18.23
N TYR A 244 -1.20 5.82 17.30
CA TYR A 244 -2.38 5.79 16.44
C TYR A 244 -3.65 5.35 17.20
N ILE A 245 -3.54 4.32 18.05
CA ILE A 245 -4.68 3.76 18.79
C ILE A 245 -5.10 4.64 19.97
N GLU A 246 -4.14 5.32 20.61
CA GLU A 246 -4.34 6.12 21.81
C GLU A 246 -5.48 7.15 21.72
N PRO A 247 -5.62 7.97 20.67
CA PRO A 247 -6.75 8.90 20.55
C PRO A 247 -8.09 8.22 20.19
N LEU A 248 -8.10 6.94 19.84
CA LEU A 248 -9.29 6.21 19.37
C LEU A 248 -9.95 5.37 20.46
N ARG A 249 -9.16 4.94 21.45
CA ARG A 249 -9.65 4.10 22.55
C ARG A 249 -10.71 4.84 23.38
N PRO A 250 -11.65 4.11 24.01
CA PRO A 250 -12.52 4.69 25.03
C PRO A 250 -11.69 5.39 26.11
N VAL A 251 -12.19 6.54 26.60
CA VAL A 251 -11.49 7.39 27.59
C VAL A 251 -11.00 6.59 28.82
N THR A 252 -11.76 5.59 29.26
CA THR A 252 -11.46 4.80 30.47
C THR A 252 -10.66 3.52 30.21
N ALA A 253 -10.35 3.19 28.95
CA ALA A 253 -9.69 1.94 28.60
C ALA A 253 -8.20 2.18 28.41
N ASP A 254 -7.34 1.55 29.21
CA ASP A 254 -5.90 1.51 28.90
C ASP A 254 -5.63 0.49 27.78
N VAL A 255 -4.58 0.71 26.98
CA VAL A 255 -4.25 -0.19 25.86
C VAL A 255 -2.74 -0.37 25.80
N TYR A 256 -2.29 -1.64 25.78
CA TYR A 256 -0.90 -1.98 25.51
C TYR A 256 -0.74 -2.53 24.11
N VAL A 257 0.16 -1.95 23.33
CA VAL A 257 0.57 -2.49 22.04
C VAL A 257 1.88 -3.24 22.23
N LEU A 258 1.90 -4.54 21.94
CA LEU A 258 2.98 -5.45 22.29
C LEU A 258 3.41 -6.30 21.10
N ALA A 259 4.70 -6.64 21.05
CA ALA A 259 5.23 -7.59 20.07
C ALA A 259 4.84 -9.04 20.45
N PRO A 260 4.41 -9.88 19.49
CA PRO A 260 4.22 -11.31 19.73
C PRO A 260 5.54 -12.01 20.09
N VAL A 261 5.48 -12.99 20.99
CA VAL A 261 6.61 -13.88 21.28
C VAL A 261 6.55 -15.10 20.37
N GLN A 262 7.59 -15.30 19.55
CA GLN A 262 7.66 -16.47 18.67
C GLN A 262 7.72 -17.78 19.48
N LYS A 263 6.86 -18.74 19.10
CA LYS A 263 6.88 -20.10 19.62
C LYS A 263 7.26 -21.06 18.50
N PRO A 264 8.49 -21.60 18.47
CA PRO A 264 8.89 -22.55 17.43
C PRO A 264 8.06 -23.84 17.56
N VAL A 265 7.53 -24.31 16.43
CA VAL A 265 6.84 -25.60 16.32
C VAL A 265 7.73 -26.52 15.50
N VAL A 266 8.29 -27.54 16.15
CA VAL A 266 9.09 -28.56 15.48
C VAL A 266 8.12 -29.61 14.93
N TYR A 267 8.00 -29.69 13.61
CA TYR A 267 7.31 -30.81 12.96
C TYR A 267 8.26 -32.00 12.91
N THR A 268 7.76 -33.18 13.30
CA THR A 268 8.48 -34.45 13.18
C THR A 268 7.90 -35.25 12.02
#